data_AF-A0A956WFN7-F1
#
_entry.id   AF-A0A956WFN7-F1
#
_cell.length_a   1.000
_cell.length_b   1.000
_cell.length_c   1.000
_cell.angle_alpha   90.00
_cell.angle_beta   90.00
_cell.angle_gamma   90.00
#
_symmetry.space_group_name_H-M   'P 1'
#
loop_
_entity.id
_entity.type
_entity.pdbx_description
1 polymer ?
#
loop_
_entity_poly.entity_id
_entity_poly.type
_entity_poly.pdbx_seq_one_letter_code
_entity_poly.pdbx_strand_id
1 'polypeptide(L)'
;MNQPVSIRVVHGFDAAWNALDRKGGLEDLELSEGARTGIQRVFGEPLTAEQVVDRIIADVRARGDDAIRHYSRAIDRVELDRIEVPREEWKAAFDSIDPELQNAMTVSAAQI
;
A
#
# COMPACT_ATOMS: atom_id res chain seq x y z
N MET A 1 -9.71 2.88 30.64
CA MET A 1 -8.73 2.07 31.42
C MET A 1 -7.36 2.31 30.82
N ASN A 2 -6.44 2.92 31.57
CA ASN A 2 -5.10 3.30 31.09
C ASN A 2 -4.17 2.08 31.25
N GLN A 3 -3.76 1.43 30.16
CA GLN A 3 -2.79 0.33 30.26
C GLN A 3 -1.40 0.90 30.56
N PRO A 4 -0.65 0.36 31.53
CA PRO A 4 0.68 0.85 31.84
C PRO A 4 1.64 0.55 30.68
N VAL A 5 2.35 1.59 30.22
CA VAL A 5 3.43 1.43 29.23
C VAL A 5 4.55 0.62 29.87
N SER A 6 4.84 -0.56 29.30
CA SER A 6 5.99 -1.38 29.72
C SER A 6 7.25 -0.91 28.98
N ILE A 7 8.24 -0.45 29.73
CA ILE A 7 9.56 -0.10 29.18
C ILE A 7 10.46 -1.31 29.30
N ARG A 8 10.96 -1.81 28.16
CA ARG A 8 11.97 -2.87 28.12
C ARG A 8 13.36 -2.24 28.13
N VAL A 9 14.14 -2.52 29.17
CA VAL A 9 15.56 -2.12 29.26
C VAL A 9 16.44 -3.29 28.81
N VAL A 10 17.38 -3.02 27.91
CA VAL A 10 18.32 -4.01 27.36
C VAL A 10 19.75 -3.58 27.70
N HIS A 11 20.58 -4.52 28.16
CA HIS A 11 21.95 -4.26 28.59
C HIS A 11 22.98 -5.01 27.73
N GLY A 12 24.05 -4.31 27.36
CA GLY A 12 25.16 -4.87 26.59
C GLY A 12 24.98 -4.75 25.08
N PHE A 13 26.09 -4.69 24.36
CA PHE A 13 26.12 -4.46 22.92
C PHE A 13 25.38 -5.56 22.16
N ASP A 14 25.68 -6.83 22.39
CA ASP A 14 25.05 -7.95 21.65
C ASP A 14 23.53 -8.02 21.88
N ALA A 15 23.08 -7.74 23.10
CA ALA A 15 21.65 -7.74 23.42
C ALA A 15 20.94 -6.52 22.83
N ALA A 16 21.57 -5.34 22.88
CA ALA A 16 21.05 -4.13 22.25
C ALA A 16 21.02 -4.27 20.72
N TRP A 17 22.06 -4.85 20.12
CA TRP A 17 22.12 -5.16 18.70
C TRP A 17 20.95 -6.06 18.32
N ASN A 18 20.75 -7.23 18.94
CA ASN A 18 19.61 -8.09 18.62
C ASN A 18 18.22 -7.45 18.85
N ALA A 19 18.11 -6.50 19.79
CA ALA A 19 16.85 -5.82 20.09
C ALA A 19 16.53 -4.66 19.14
N LEU A 20 17.56 -4.01 18.58
CA LEU A 20 17.46 -2.86 17.67
C LEU A 20 17.70 -3.24 16.22
N ASP A 21 18.36 -4.38 15.98
CA ASP A 21 18.56 -4.98 14.67
C ASP A 21 17.18 -5.29 14.12
N ARG A 22 16.79 -4.45 13.17
CA ARG A 22 15.48 -4.47 12.58
C ARG A 22 15.43 -5.67 11.65
N LYS A 23 15.13 -6.84 12.22
CA LYS A 23 14.76 -8.02 11.44
C LYS A 23 13.53 -7.63 10.61
N GLY A 24 13.67 -7.65 9.29
CA GLY A 24 12.66 -7.15 8.36
C GLY A 24 13.01 -5.81 7.70
N GLY A 25 14.23 -5.71 7.16
CA GLY A 25 14.46 -4.83 6.01
C GLY A 25 13.65 -5.30 4.78
N LEU A 26 13.70 -4.57 3.67
CA LEU A 26 13.03 -4.95 2.41
C LEU A 26 13.40 -6.38 1.94
N GLU A 27 14.54 -6.89 2.40
CA GLU A 27 15.11 -8.19 2.07
C GLU A 27 14.41 -9.37 2.77
N ASP A 28 13.70 -9.15 3.89
CA ASP A 28 13.09 -10.21 4.71
C ASP A 28 11.66 -9.84 5.11
N LEU A 29 10.85 -9.47 4.12
CA LEU A 29 9.43 -9.17 4.30
C LEU A 29 8.64 -10.47 4.46
N GLU A 30 8.46 -10.91 5.70
CA GLU A 30 7.44 -11.91 6.00
C GLU A 30 6.05 -11.34 5.66
N LEU A 31 5.44 -11.90 4.62
CA LEU A 31 4.09 -11.53 4.21
C LEU A 31 3.08 -11.82 5.33
N SER A 32 2.12 -10.92 5.53
CA SER A 32 0.98 -11.21 6.39
C SER A 32 0.15 -12.37 5.81
N GLU A 33 -0.63 -13.06 6.65
CA GLU A 33 -1.54 -14.11 6.17
C GLU A 33 -2.54 -13.60 5.13
N GLY A 34 -3.02 -12.36 5.32
CA GLY A 34 -3.90 -11.69 4.37
C GLY A 34 -3.23 -11.51 3.00
N ALA A 35 -1.95 -11.10 2.98
CA ALA A 35 -1.19 -10.96 1.74
C ALA A 35 -0.96 -12.32 1.06
N ARG A 36 -0.53 -13.35 1.80
CA ARG A 36 -0.35 -14.72 1.24
C ARG A 36 -1.65 -15.26 0.65
N THR A 37 -2.77 -15.08 1.36
CA THR A 37 -4.10 -15.51 0.89
C THR A 37 -4.51 -14.72 -0.36
N GLY A 38 -4.29 -13.41 -0.37
CA GLY A 38 -4.54 -12.56 -1.54
C GLY A 38 -3.73 -12.99 -2.76
N ILE A 39 -2.45 -13.28 -2.57
CA ILE A 39 -1.55 -13.76 -3.63
C ILE A 39 -2.02 -15.10 -4.18
N GLN A 40 -2.28 -16.09 -3.32
CA GLN A 40 -2.80 -17.39 -3.73
C GLN A 40 -4.12 -17.24 -4.51
N ARG A 41 -4.98 -16.31 -4.11
CA ARG A 41 -6.27 -16.05 -4.75
C ARG A 41 -6.14 -15.39 -6.12
N VAL A 42 -5.20 -14.46 -6.30
CA VAL A 42 -5.02 -13.69 -7.53
C VAL A 42 -4.13 -14.43 -8.54
N PHE A 43 -3.05 -15.02 -8.07
CA PHE A 43 -2.01 -15.62 -8.90
C PHE A 43 -2.09 -17.16 -8.94
N GLY A 44 -2.85 -17.78 -8.03
CA GLY A 44 -3.05 -19.24 -8.01
C GLY A 44 -1.91 -20.04 -7.39
N GLU A 45 -0.84 -19.37 -6.94
CA GLU A 45 0.36 -20.00 -6.37
C GLU A 45 0.96 -19.13 -5.25
N PRO A 46 1.70 -19.72 -4.29
CA PRO A 46 2.28 -18.99 -3.17
C PRO A 46 3.55 -18.25 -3.58
N LEU A 47 3.40 -17.06 -4.18
CA LEU A 47 4.50 -16.20 -4.59
C LEU A 47 5.03 -15.32 -3.45
N THR A 48 6.32 -14.98 -3.52
CA THR A 48 6.90 -13.88 -2.73
C THR A 48 6.41 -12.53 -3.24
N ALA A 49 6.58 -11.46 -2.44
CA ALA A 49 6.27 -10.10 -2.90
C ALA A 49 7.07 -9.72 -4.16
N GLU A 50 8.34 -10.07 -4.20
CA GLU A 50 9.22 -9.80 -5.35
C GLU A 50 8.70 -10.48 -6.63
N GLN A 51 8.36 -11.77 -6.54
CA GLN A 51 7.81 -12.51 -7.68
C GLN A 51 6.48 -11.95 -8.17
N VAL A 52 5.63 -11.47 -7.26
CA VAL A 52 4.38 -10.80 -7.61
C VAL A 52 4.65 -9.50 -8.37
N VAL A 53 5.58 -8.67 -7.87
CA VAL A 53 5.96 -7.41 -8.52
C VAL A 53 6.52 -7.66 -9.91
N ASP A 54 7.46 -8.60 -10.06
CA ASP A 54 8.04 -8.97 -11.34
C ASP A 54 6.98 -9.41 -12.34
N ARG A 55 6.02 -10.23 -11.89
CA ARG A 55 4.90 -10.69 -12.72
C ARG A 55 4.03 -9.53 -13.18
N ILE A 56 3.62 -8.64 -12.26
CA ILE A 56 2.77 -7.48 -12.60
C ILE A 56 3.49 -6.58 -13.60
N ILE A 57 4.78 -6.30 -13.38
CA ILE A 57 5.58 -5.46 -14.29
C ILE A 57 5.69 -6.11 -15.67
N ALA A 58 5.97 -7.41 -15.74
CA ALA A 58 6.04 -8.14 -17.00
C ALA A 58 4.71 -8.10 -17.77
N ASP A 59 3.60 -8.32 -17.06
CA ASP A 59 2.26 -8.30 -17.63
C ASP A 59 1.86 -6.92 -18.15
N VAL A 60 2.15 -5.85 -17.39
CA VAL A 60 1.89 -4.46 -17.80
C VAL A 60 2.77 -4.08 -19.00
N ARG A 61 4.04 -4.50 -19.05
CA ARG A 61 4.89 -4.28 -20.23
C ARG A 61 4.38 -5.00 -21.47
N ALA A 62 3.83 -6.19 -21.32
CA ALA A 62 3.36 -7.01 -22.44
C ALA A 62 1.96 -6.60 -22.94
N ARG A 63 1.06 -6.21 -22.02
CA ARG A 63 -0.38 -6.04 -22.30
C ARG A 63 -0.92 -4.63 -21.99
N GLY A 64 -0.11 -3.75 -21.40
CA GLY A 64 -0.50 -2.39 -21.05
C GLY A 64 -1.73 -2.34 -20.14
N ASP A 65 -2.68 -1.47 -20.49
CA ASP A 65 -3.89 -1.19 -19.72
C ASP A 65 -4.78 -2.42 -19.49
N ASP A 66 -4.73 -3.44 -20.35
CA ASP A 66 -5.49 -4.68 -20.14
C ASP A 66 -5.01 -5.42 -18.89
N ALA A 67 -3.70 -5.41 -18.62
CA ALA A 67 -3.16 -5.93 -17.36
C ALA A 67 -3.58 -5.09 -16.16
N ILE A 68 -3.62 -3.75 -16.32
CA ILE A 68 -4.07 -2.84 -15.25
C ILE A 68 -5.52 -3.13 -14.88
N ARG A 69 -6.43 -3.23 -15.87
CA ARG A 69 -7.85 -3.57 -15.63
C ARG A 69 -8.00 -4.94 -15.00
N HIS A 70 -7.23 -5.93 -15.46
CA HIS A 70 -7.22 -7.26 -14.87
C HIS A 70 -6.84 -7.23 -13.38
N TYR A 71 -5.76 -6.54 -13.02
CA TYR A 71 -5.30 -6.48 -11.64
C TYR A 71 -6.21 -5.64 -10.75
N SER A 72 -6.82 -4.55 -11.23
CA SER A 72 -7.81 -3.81 -10.45
C SER A 72 -9.02 -4.69 -10.10
N ARG A 73 -9.50 -5.50 -11.05
CA ARG A 73 -10.56 -6.49 -10.80
C ARG A 73 -10.11 -7.57 -9.82
N ALA A 74 -8.90 -8.09 -9.98
CA ALA A 74 -8.43 -9.23 -9.19
C ALA A 74 -8.06 -8.83 -7.75
N ILE A 75 -7.43 -7.68 -7.57
CA ILE A 75 -6.89 -7.19 -6.30
C ILE A 75 -7.94 -6.33 -5.60
N ASP A 76 -8.36 -5.24 -6.23
CA ASP A 76 -9.27 -4.23 -5.64
C ASP A 76 -10.73 -4.64 -5.71
N ARG A 77 -11.05 -5.66 -6.52
CA ARG A 77 -12.43 -6.12 -6.80
C ARG A 77 -13.27 -5.05 -7.50
N VAL A 78 -12.62 -4.19 -8.27
CA VAL A 78 -13.26 -3.11 -9.02
C VAL A 78 -13.09 -3.35 -10.52
N GLU A 79 -14.19 -3.21 -11.26
CA GLU A 79 -14.15 -3.12 -12.72
C GLU A 79 -13.98 -1.66 -13.11
N LEU A 80 -12.92 -1.34 -13.85
CA LEU A 80 -12.64 0.03 -14.29
C LEU A 80 -13.12 0.25 -15.72
N ASP A 81 -14.10 1.13 -15.89
CA ASP A 81 -14.52 1.62 -17.20
C ASP A 81 -13.45 2.53 -17.83
N ARG A 82 -12.81 3.36 -16.99
CA ARG A 82 -11.72 4.27 -17.35
C ARG A 82 -10.63 4.19 -16.29
N ILE A 83 -9.37 4.31 -16.72
CA ILE A 83 -8.23 4.36 -15.80
C ILE A 83 -8.05 5.79 -15.27
N GLU A 84 -8.15 6.78 -16.13
CA GLU A 84 -8.04 8.19 -15.74
C GLU A 84 -9.38 8.71 -15.19
N VAL A 85 -9.32 9.31 -14.01
CA VAL A 85 -10.46 10.02 -13.41
C VAL A 85 -10.61 11.38 -14.12
N PRO A 86 -11.78 11.73 -14.68
CA PRO A 86 -12.02 13.01 -15.35
C PRO A 86 -11.81 14.21 -14.44
N ARG A 87 -11.32 15.33 -14.99
CA ARG A 87 -11.08 16.56 -14.21
C ARG A 87 -12.34 17.14 -13.60
N GLU A 88 -13.48 16.92 -14.25
CA GLU A 88 -14.79 17.34 -13.75
C GLU A 88 -15.12 16.61 -12.45
N GLU A 89 -14.78 15.32 -12.34
CA GLU A 89 -14.95 14.53 -11.11
C GLU A 89 -14.00 14.98 -10.00
N TRP A 90 -12.78 15.43 -10.35
CA TRP A 90 -11.85 15.99 -9.36
C TRP A 90 -12.44 17.26 -8.75
N LYS A 91 -12.95 18.17 -9.59
CA LYS A 91 -13.56 19.41 -9.16
C LYS A 91 -14.82 19.13 -8.32
N ALA A 92 -15.68 18.23 -8.79
CA ALA A 92 -16.89 17.87 -8.05
C ALA A 92 -16.55 17.28 -6.67
N ALA A 93 -15.54 16.41 -6.59
CA ALA A 93 -15.07 15.85 -5.33
C ALA A 93 -14.57 16.95 -4.38
N PHE A 94 -13.72 17.87 -4.86
CA PHE A 94 -13.22 18.98 -4.05
C PHE A 94 -14.35 19.92 -3.61
N ASP A 95 -15.26 20.29 -4.51
CA ASP A 95 -16.40 21.16 -4.18
C ASP A 95 -17.39 20.50 -3.19
N SER A 96 -17.38 19.16 -3.09
CA SER A 96 -18.30 18.40 -2.22
C SER A 96 -17.87 18.28 -0.76
N ILE A 97 -16.59 18.55 -0.43
CA ILE A 97 -16.10 18.47 0.95
C ILE A 97 -16.45 19.74 1.73
N ASP A 98 -16.39 19.68 3.06
CA ASP A 98 -16.68 20.81 3.93
C ASP A 98 -15.82 22.05 3.59
N PRO A 99 -16.39 23.27 3.54
CA PRO A 99 -15.65 24.49 3.20
C PRO A 99 -14.46 24.79 4.10
N GLU A 100 -14.52 24.43 5.38
CA GLU A 100 -13.38 24.59 6.31
C GLU A 100 -12.22 23.67 5.90
N LEU A 101 -12.53 22.43 5.52
CA LEU A 101 -11.54 21.48 5.01
C LEU A 101 -10.97 21.92 3.65
N GLN A 102 -11.80 22.44 2.73
CA GLN A 102 -11.33 23.01 1.46
C GLN A 102 -10.31 24.13 1.69
N ASN A 103 -10.63 25.04 2.62
CA ASN A 103 -9.74 26.16 2.94
C ASN A 103 -8.43 25.65 3.57
N ALA A 104 -8.49 24.72 4.52
CA ALA A 104 -7.31 24.14 5.15
C ALA A 104 -6.37 23.48 4.11
N MET A 105 -6.92 22.67 3.21
CA MET A 105 -6.13 22.03 2.15
C MET A 105 -5.52 23.05 1.17
N THR A 106 -6.26 24.11 0.82
CA THR A 106 -5.77 25.18 -0.05
C THR A 106 -4.60 25.93 0.59
N VAL A 107 -4.70 26.24 1.89
CA VAL A 107 -3.61 26.88 2.64
C VAL A 107 -2.39 25.99 2.70
N SER A 108 -2.55 24.69 3.03
CA SER A 108 -1.42 23.74 3.07
C SER A 108 -0.75 23.58 1.71
N ALA A 109 -1.53 23.50 0.61
CA ALA A 109 -1.00 23.36 -0.73
C ALA A 109 -0.14 24.56 -1.17
N ALA A 110 -0.43 25.76 -0.67
CA ALA A 110 0.36 26.96 -0.97
C ALA A 110 1.68 27.05 -0.17
N GLN A 111 1.92 26.13 0.76
CA GLN A 111 3.07 26.14 1.68
C GLN A 111 4.02 24.94 1.51
N ILE A 112 3.71 24.03 0.59
CA ILE A 112 4.54 22.87 0.21
C ILE A 112 5.27 23.22 -1.10
#